data_AF-A0A1W1YHJ2-F1
#
_entry.id   AF-A0A1W1YHJ2-F1
#
_cell.length_a   1.000
_cell.length_b   1.000
_cell.length_c   1.000
_cell.angle_alpha   90.00
_cell.angle_beta   90.00
_cell.angle_gamma   90.00
#
_symmetry.space_group_name_H-M   'P 1'
#
loop_
_entity.id
_entity.type
_entity.pdbx_description
1 polymer ?
#
loop_
_entity_poly.entity_id
_entity_poly.type
_entity_poly.pdbx_seq_one_letter_code
_entity_poly.pdbx_strand_id
1 'polypeptide(L)'
;MCIQKNIRRKIHIPGIHSLTKNTIIPVVLLVLMAIRVVNFNMPILLFYEDYSSLDASWIYAMNEFSSLGLISGKNLFFTYGPLGKLIIPIGHNIIVSMIFILALLAYTVPILWKNVITSKSDRRIYRSIVVCLITIPLYSLNCFILFVCLLMSITALHHKRSYIHLGLLCFLAAFLSLIKFDLAVAALLQALALCFCLVIRKLLSLDLFSSKLGLSAYENDLKHTITVKQIIFHILIVACIPVVCVLLYLIYNPSFKDMIAYYKAMILLSKYYNSAMATPGLDRMYIVFVILLLLLHILILIVPLARKRIFLTGLLGTIPILYAYKSSIVRPDKEHFLISASIICATFVLMFFYYFKYRDHSITHSPIKEIYLGMIMIILSTSVTTFTLRYPFTPQVQVGYNLPQEIRETIGDRTTTAYPWIILWKESDDLNFVCFPSLQSYVAFYPELDQMNSDFFNGTDAPEFIIFECKTIDNRFLFWEAPLTTNAIFSNYECCQVSSSEYRELYLLRHTDSPTILSPISNSSFSANITDTITLPYTNDGSIRTISLSIRKTLPATIKSLFFRIEPLYVHITFSDGTEGVASVIPEQLTSDLPLDYTLPDGTKRHITSISFLCDDIDLYNETIEYTIIENTPM
;
A
#
# COMPACT_ATOMS: atom_id res chain seq x y z
N MET A 1 67.82 27.31 -21.98
CA MET A 1 67.73 27.29 -20.50
C MET A 1 67.57 28.72 -20.00
N CYS A 2 66.65 28.97 -19.06
CA CYS A 2 66.42 30.24 -18.33
C CYS A 2 65.22 31.18 -18.67
N ILE A 3 64.18 30.80 -19.44
CA ILE A 3 62.96 31.66 -19.57
C ILE A 3 61.64 30.85 -19.54
N GLN A 4 61.50 29.82 -18.69
CA GLN A 4 60.21 29.11 -18.53
C GLN A 4 59.77 28.88 -17.08
N LYS A 5 60.50 29.41 -16.09
CA LYS A 5 60.22 29.13 -14.66
C LYS A 5 59.43 30.22 -13.92
N ASN A 6 59.07 31.34 -14.56
CA ASN A 6 58.47 32.50 -13.87
C ASN A 6 57.00 32.83 -14.22
N ILE A 7 56.28 32.00 -14.99
CA ILE A 7 54.83 32.20 -15.27
C ILE A 7 53.97 31.17 -14.52
N ARG A 8 54.25 30.95 -13.23
CA ARG A 8 53.35 30.23 -12.30
C ARG A 8 53.11 30.99 -10.99
N ARG A 9 53.36 32.30 -10.97
CA ARG A 9 52.88 33.21 -9.92
C ARG A 9 51.82 34.13 -10.51
N LYS A 10 50.59 33.62 -10.64
CA LYS A 10 49.41 34.47 -10.75
C LYS A 10 48.31 33.93 -9.84
N ILE A 11 48.06 34.75 -8.81
CA ILE A 11 46.78 34.94 -8.12
C ILE A 11 46.32 33.73 -7.29
N HIS A 12 46.98 33.53 -6.15
CA HIS A 12 46.35 32.89 -5.00
C HIS A 12 45.58 33.98 -4.24
N ILE A 13 44.28 34.14 -4.52
CA ILE A 13 43.38 34.89 -3.65
C ILE A 13 43.03 33.96 -2.49
N PRO A 14 43.52 34.19 -1.26
CA PRO A 14 43.12 33.40 -0.11
C PRO A 14 41.69 33.82 0.24
N GLY A 15 40.74 32.90 0.06
CA GLY A 15 39.33 33.14 0.42
C GLY A 15 38.34 32.46 -0.51
N ILE A 16 38.55 32.47 -1.82
CA ILE A 16 37.54 31.98 -2.78
C ILE A 16 37.47 30.44 -2.82
N HIS A 17 38.58 29.73 -2.58
CA HIS A 17 38.59 28.26 -2.58
C HIS A 17 38.02 27.61 -1.31
N SER A 18 38.00 28.32 -0.17
CA SER A 18 37.35 27.84 1.06
C SER A 18 35.87 28.23 1.13
N LEU A 19 35.49 29.36 0.53
CA LEU A 19 34.10 29.80 0.40
C LEU A 19 33.30 28.98 -0.62
N THR A 20 33.90 28.54 -1.74
CA THR A 20 33.14 27.83 -2.79
C THR A 20 32.72 26.40 -2.39
N LYS A 21 33.58 25.62 -1.71
CA LYS A 21 33.24 24.23 -1.31
C LYS A 21 32.23 24.12 -0.16
N ASN A 22 32.16 25.11 0.72
CA ASN A 22 31.23 25.13 1.86
C ASN A 22 29.86 25.72 1.51
N THR A 23 29.75 26.50 0.42
CA THR A 23 28.51 27.20 0.05
C THR A 23 27.77 26.55 -1.12
N ILE A 24 28.49 25.97 -2.10
CA ILE A 24 27.86 25.33 -3.27
C ILE A 24 27.05 24.08 -2.86
N ILE A 25 27.54 23.31 -1.89
CA ILE A 25 26.91 22.04 -1.51
C ILE A 25 25.58 22.25 -0.77
N PRO A 26 25.46 23.15 0.23
CA PRO A 26 24.17 23.51 0.81
C PRO A 26 23.16 24.01 -0.24
N VAL A 27 23.62 24.80 -1.22
CA VAL A 27 22.77 25.27 -2.32
C VAL A 27 22.29 24.11 -3.19
N VAL A 28 23.18 23.18 -3.57
CA VAL A 28 22.79 21.96 -4.31
C VAL A 28 21.79 21.13 -3.49
N LEU A 29 22.03 20.92 -2.19
CA LEU A 29 21.09 20.18 -1.34
C LEU A 29 19.73 20.87 -1.24
N LEU A 30 19.71 22.20 -1.14
CA LEU A 30 18.48 22.99 -1.11
C LEU A 30 17.72 22.90 -2.44
N VAL A 31 18.42 22.98 -3.58
CA VAL A 31 17.83 22.76 -4.91
C VAL A 31 17.26 21.35 -5.04
N LEU A 32 17.98 20.34 -4.56
CA LEU A 32 17.49 18.96 -4.57
C LEU A 32 16.29 18.74 -3.63
N MET A 33 16.27 19.40 -2.47
CA MET A 33 15.11 19.42 -1.58
C MET A 33 13.91 20.08 -2.25
N ALA A 34 14.11 21.20 -2.95
CA ALA A 34 13.05 21.87 -3.71
C ALA A 34 12.50 20.96 -4.82
N ILE A 35 13.39 20.31 -5.59
CA ILE A 35 12.99 19.30 -6.60
C ILE A 35 12.20 18.16 -5.97
N ARG A 36 12.56 17.72 -4.75
CA ARG A 36 11.83 16.65 -4.03
C ARG A 36 10.45 17.06 -3.57
N VAL A 37 10.34 18.22 -2.95
CA VAL A 37 9.05 18.77 -2.52
C VAL A 37 8.14 18.91 -3.74
N VAL A 38 8.68 19.42 -4.87
CA VAL A 38 7.94 19.46 -6.13
C VAL A 38 7.56 18.06 -6.60
N ASN A 39 8.49 17.12 -6.76
CA ASN A 39 8.21 15.77 -7.28
C ASN A 39 7.17 14.96 -6.47
N PHE A 40 7.12 15.10 -5.15
CA PHE A 40 6.12 14.40 -4.33
C PHE A 40 4.75 15.09 -4.32
N ASN A 41 4.73 16.40 -4.53
CA ASN A 41 3.49 17.20 -4.53
C ASN A 41 2.99 17.54 -5.93
N MET A 42 3.71 17.15 -7.00
CA MET A 42 3.21 17.29 -8.36
C MET A 42 1.91 16.48 -8.45
N PRO A 43 0.77 17.14 -8.71
CA PRO A 43 -0.53 16.48 -8.67
C PRO A 43 -0.54 15.31 -9.64
N ILE A 44 -0.70 14.10 -9.11
CA ILE A 44 -0.88 12.91 -9.95
C ILE A 44 -2.15 13.07 -10.81
N LEU A 45 -3.14 13.85 -10.34
CA LEU A 45 -4.36 14.20 -11.07
C LEU A 45 -4.15 15.03 -12.34
N LEU A 46 -3.02 15.74 -12.50
CA LEU A 46 -2.72 16.39 -13.79
C LEU A 46 -2.37 15.37 -14.88
N PHE A 47 -2.13 14.10 -14.50
CA PHE A 47 -1.69 13.02 -15.38
C PHE A 47 -2.62 11.80 -15.40
N TYR A 48 -3.65 11.73 -14.54
CA TYR A 48 -4.71 10.76 -14.73
C TYR A 48 -5.59 11.23 -15.87
N GLU A 49 -5.40 10.56 -17.01
CA GLU A 49 -6.08 10.75 -18.30
C GLU A 49 -7.61 10.61 -18.17
N ASP A 50 -8.09 10.04 -17.06
CA ASP A 50 -9.49 9.71 -16.85
C ASP A 50 -9.97 10.07 -15.42
N TYR A 51 -10.60 11.25 -15.26
CA TYR A 51 -11.32 11.63 -14.02
C TYR A 51 -12.59 10.79 -13.80
N SER A 52 -12.89 9.85 -14.70
CA SER A 52 -13.89 8.83 -14.51
C SER A 52 -13.28 7.45 -14.19
N SER A 53 -11.98 7.43 -13.85
CA SER A 53 -11.26 6.23 -13.41
C SER A 53 -11.47 5.89 -11.94
N LEU A 54 -11.24 4.62 -11.65
CA LEU A 54 -11.17 4.05 -10.30
C LEU A 54 -10.24 4.87 -9.39
N ASP A 55 -9.03 5.19 -9.86
CA ASP A 55 -8.00 5.78 -9.00
C ASP A 55 -8.22 7.26 -8.70
N ALA A 56 -8.62 8.04 -9.71
CA ALA A 56 -8.90 9.46 -9.53
C ALA A 56 -10.01 9.68 -8.49
N SER A 57 -11.02 8.78 -8.47
CA SER A 57 -12.18 8.88 -7.59
C SER A 57 -11.83 8.73 -6.10
N TRP A 58 -11.05 7.73 -5.72
CA TRP A 58 -10.66 7.59 -4.32
C TRP A 58 -9.60 8.61 -3.89
N ILE A 59 -8.73 9.05 -4.80
CA ILE A 59 -7.76 10.13 -4.53
C ILE A 59 -8.52 11.42 -4.18
N TYR A 60 -9.57 11.75 -4.96
CA TYR A 60 -10.45 12.87 -4.68
C TYR A 60 -11.14 12.72 -3.32
N ALA A 61 -11.85 11.61 -3.11
CA ALA A 61 -12.60 11.38 -1.87
C ALA A 61 -11.70 11.49 -0.62
N MET A 62 -10.49 10.92 -0.67
CA MET A 62 -9.52 10.97 0.43
C MET A 62 -9.07 12.38 0.81
N ASN A 63 -9.01 13.30 -0.15
CA ASN A 63 -8.66 14.69 0.10
C ASN A 63 -9.84 15.50 0.64
N GLU A 64 -11.05 15.05 0.37
CA GLU A 64 -12.32 15.72 0.65
C GLU A 64 -13.16 15.00 1.74
N PHE A 65 -12.60 14.05 2.50
CA PHE A 65 -13.33 13.34 3.56
C PHE A 65 -14.12 14.29 4.49
N SER A 66 -13.53 15.41 4.90
CA SER A 66 -14.21 16.36 5.78
C SER A 66 -15.37 17.08 5.10
N SER A 67 -15.27 17.45 3.82
CA SER A 67 -16.35 18.13 3.09
C SER A 67 -17.46 17.14 2.70
N LEU A 68 -17.12 15.86 2.58
CA LEU A 68 -18.04 14.73 2.39
C LEU A 68 -18.69 14.24 3.70
N GLY A 69 -18.34 14.81 4.86
CA GLY A 69 -18.86 14.36 6.16
C GLY A 69 -18.39 12.96 6.58
N LEU A 70 -17.28 12.48 6.00
CA LEU A 70 -16.72 11.16 6.23
C LEU A 70 -15.72 11.19 7.39
N ILE A 71 -15.94 10.31 8.35
CA ILE A 71 -15.13 10.12 9.54
C ILE A 71 -14.68 8.66 9.60
N SER A 72 -13.38 8.42 9.46
CA SER A 72 -12.79 7.09 9.52
C SER A 72 -13.14 6.37 10.83
N GLY A 73 -13.78 5.20 10.72
CA GLY A 73 -14.28 4.41 11.85
C GLY A 73 -15.74 4.67 12.25
N LYS A 74 -16.40 5.70 11.71
CA LYS A 74 -17.83 5.96 11.92
C LYS A 74 -18.65 5.56 10.70
N ASN A 75 -18.38 6.23 9.57
CA ASN A 75 -19.08 6.07 8.28
C ASN A 75 -18.09 5.92 7.12
N LEU A 76 -16.84 5.55 7.43
CA LEU A 76 -15.78 5.36 6.45
C LEU A 76 -14.84 4.24 6.90
N PHE A 77 -14.56 3.30 6.00
CA PHE A 77 -13.40 2.41 6.07
C PHE A 77 -12.73 2.35 4.71
N PHE A 78 -11.44 2.59 4.67
CA PHE A 78 -10.69 2.62 3.42
C PHE A 78 -9.23 2.26 3.67
N THR A 79 -8.50 1.91 2.61
CA THR A 79 -7.08 1.51 2.71
C THR A 79 -6.17 2.63 3.22
N TYR A 80 -6.62 3.88 3.15
CA TYR A 80 -5.99 5.04 3.76
C TYR A 80 -6.79 5.55 4.96
N GLY A 81 -6.07 6.08 5.95
CA GLY A 81 -6.66 6.70 7.12
C GLY A 81 -7.03 8.18 6.91
N PRO A 82 -7.49 8.87 7.96
CA PRO A 82 -7.96 10.26 7.87
C PRO A 82 -6.89 11.28 7.43
N LEU A 83 -5.60 10.93 7.55
CA LEU A 83 -4.47 11.74 7.11
C LEU A 83 -3.84 11.24 5.80
N GLY A 84 -4.52 10.34 5.07
CA GLY A 84 -4.05 9.77 3.79
C GLY A 84 -3.70 10.82 2.73
N LYS A 85 -4.41 11.97 2.75
CA LYS A 85 -4.15 13.15 1.90
C LYS A 85 -2.73 13.72 2.01
N LEU A 86 -1.97 13.38 3.05
CA LEU A 86 -0.55 13.77 3.15
C LEU A 86 0.34 13.03 2.15
N ILE A 87 -0.07 11.86 1.66
CA ILE A 87 0.71 11.06 0.68
C ILE A 87 0.37 11.47 -0.75
N ILE A 88 -0.91 11.67 -1.04
CA ILE A 88 -1.40 12.03 -2.38
C ILE A 88 -2.28 13.28 -2.23
N PRO A 89 -1.67 14.46 -2.06
CA PRO A 89 -2.41 15.69 -1.85
C PRO A 89 -2.96 16.24 -3.17
N ILE A 90 -4.15 16.84 -3.10
CA ILE A 90 -4.75 17.62 -4.19
C ILE A 90 -5.23 18.97 -3.64
N GLY A 91 -5.34 19.96 -4.52
CA GLY A 91 -5.84 21.30 -4.15
C GLY A 91 -5.11 21.91 -2.94
N HIS A 92 -5.88 22.38 -1.96
CA HIS A 92 -5.35 23.05 -0.78
C HIS A 92 -4.55 22.13 0.16
N ASN A 93 -4.73 20.81 0.08
CA ASN A 93 -4.01 19.84 0.91
C ASN A 93 -2.52 19.72 0.55
N ILE A 94 -2.11 20.22 -0.62
CA ILE A 94 -0.70 20.27 -1.06
C ILE A 94 0.16 21.00 -0.02
N ILE A 95 -0.31 22.11 0.54
CA ILE A 95 0.46 22.88 1.53
C ILE A 95 0.74 22.05 2.78
N VAL A 96 -0.25 21.29 3.27
CA VAL A 96 -0.09 20.45 4.47
C VAL A 96 0.85 19.27 4.18
N SER A 97 0.75 18.66 3.01
CA SER A 97 1.70 17.61 2.59
C SER A 97 3.13 18.15 2.44
N MET A 98 3.30 19.35 1.90
CA MET A 98 4.61 20.01 1.83
C MET A 98 5.22 20.19 3.22
N ILE A 99 4.45 20.62 4.22
CA ILE A 99 4.92 20.75 5.61
C ILE A 99 5.36 19.39 6.15
N PHE A 100 4.56 18.34 5.91
CA PHE A 100 4.91 16.97 6.33
C PHE A 100 6.21 16.48 5.68
N ILE A 101 6.38 16.67 4.37
CA ILE A 101 7.59 16.31 3.63
C ILE A 101 8.80 17.12 4.11
N LEU A 102 8.63 18.42 4.37
CA LEU A 102 9.68 19.27 4.92
C LEU A 102 10.11 18.81 6.31
N ALA A 103 9.19 18.33 7.16
CA ALA A 103 9.53 17.75 8.46
C ALA A 103 10.39 16.48 8.32
N LEU A 104 10.05 15.58 7.38
CA LEU A 104 10.86 14.39 7.08
C LEU A 104 12.24 14.76 6.54
N LEU A 105 12.32 15.77 5.67
CA LEU A 105 13.57 16.27 5.11
C LEU A 105 14.44 16.99 6.15
N ALA A 106 13.83 17.75 7.07
CA ALA A 106 14.50 18.43 8.17
C ALA A 106 15.19 17.45 9.12
N TYR A 107 14.69 16.22 9.25
CA TYR A 107 15.41 15.14 9.90
C TYR A 107 16.51 14.53 9.01
N THR A 108 16.15 14.18 7.78
CA THR A 108 16.99 13.37 6.88
C THR A 108 18.27 14.08 6.46
N VAL A 109 18.16 15.32 5.97
CA VAL A 109 19.27 16.05 5.36
C VAL A 109 20.38 16.35 6.38
N PRO A 110 20.11 16.89 7.59
CA PRO A 110 21.15 17.13 8.58
C PRO A 110 21.84 15.85 9.05
N ILE A 111 21.11 14.73 9.18
CA ILE A 111 21.67 13.45 9.60
C ILE A 111 22.62 12.89 8.53
N LEU A 112 22.19 12.86 7.26
CA LEU A 112 23.04 12.45 6.15
C LEU A 112 24.27 13.36 6.03
N TRP A 113 24.07 14.68 6.15
CA TRP A 113 25.16 15.66 6.09
C TRP A 113 26.20 15.48 7.19
N LYS A 114 25.75 15.32 8.45
CA LYS A 114 26.62 15.01 9.58
C LYS A 114 27.41 13.73 9.32
N ASN A 115 26.78 12.70 8.76
CA ASN A 115 27.45 11.45 8.44
C ASN A 115 28.51 11.59 7.33
N VAL A 116 28.28 12.46 6.33
CA VAL A 116 29.25 12.78 5.27
C VAL A 116 30.47 13.52 5.83
N ILE A 117 30.25 14.55 6.65
CA ILE A 117 31.35 15.35 7.21
C ILE A 117 32.23 14.52 8.15
N THR A 118 31.62 13.64 8.93
CA THR A 118 32.33 12.81 9.92
C THR A 118 32.99 11.56 9.34
N SER A 119 32.78 11.26 8.06
CA SER A 119 33.39 10.11 7.41
C SER A 119 34.91 10.31 7.23
N LYS A 120 35.67 9.26 7.57
CA LYS A 120 37.13 9.19 7.35
C LYS A 120 37.50 8.70 5.94
N SER A 121 36.53 8.22 5.17
CA SER A 121 36.73 7.73 3.79
C SER A 121 36.66 8.89 2.78
N ASP A 122 36.94 8.62 1.49
CA ASP A 122 36.98 9.66 0.46
C ASP A 122 35.66 10.42 0.41
N ARG A 123 35.70 11.69 0.82
CA ARG A 123 34.55 12.59 0.91
C ARG A 123 33.84 12.75 -0.44
N ARG A 124 34.50 12.47 -1.57
CA ARG A 124 33.88 12.50 -2.91
C ARG A 124 32.86 11.37 -3.08
N ILE A 125 33.21 10.14 -2.72
CA ILE A 125 32.31 8.97 -2.77
C ILE A 125 31.09 9.23 -1.87
N TYR A 126 31.31 9.77 -0.68
CA TYR A 126 30.23 10.11 0.28
C TYR A 126 29.29 11.20 -0.21
N ARG A 127 29.83 12.22 -0.86
CA ARG A 127 29.04 13.29 -1.48
C ARG A 127 28.21 12.73 -2.64
N SER A 128 28.78 11.85 -3.46
CA SER A 128 28.04 11.15 -4.52
C SER A 128 26.95 10.25 -3.96
N ILE A 129 27.17 9.54 -2.84
CA ILE A 129 26.14 8.71 -2.20
C ILE A 129 25.01 9.57 -1.63
N VAL A 130 25.31 10.68 -0.98
CA VAL A 130 24.27 11.56 -0.43
C VAL A 130 23.53 12.31 -1.52
N VAL A 131 24.22 12.72 -2.58
CA VAL A 131 23.55 13.22 -3.79
C VAL A 131 22.65 12.12 -4.33
N CYS A 132 23.14 10.90 -4.58
CA CYS A 132 22.32 9.76 -4.98
C CYS A 132 21.12 9.53 -4.05
N LEU A 133 21.27 9.39 -2.74
CA LEU A 133 20.15 9.17 -1.81
C LEU A 133 19.10 10.30 -1.84
N ILE A 134 19.50 11.52 -2.22
CA ILE A 134 18.63 12.68 -2.33
C ILE A 134 18.12 12.86 -3.78
N THR A 135 18.84 12.43 -4.82
CA THR A 135 18.49 12.57 -6.25
C THR A 135 17.84 11.34 -6.85
N ILE A 136 18.04 10.14 -6.30
CA ILE A 136 17.48 8.85 -6.75
C ILE A 136 15.99 8.90 -6.44
N PRO A 137 15.11 9.21 -7.40
CA PRO A 137 13.68 9.30 -7.18
C PRO A 137 13.16 8.03 -6.49
N LEU A 138 13.00 8.08 -5.16
CA LEU A 138 12.13 7.15 -4.46
C LEU A 138 10.74 7.33 -5.08
N TYR A 139 10.31 6.31 -5.83
CA TYR A 139 9.15 6.32 -6.70
C TYR A 139 7.90 6.94 -6.05
N SER A 140 7.68 6.67 -4.77
CA SER A 140 6.55 7.24 -4.01
C SER A 140 7.01 7.80 -2.66
N LEU A 141 6.16 8.64 -2.05
CA LEU A 141 6.40 9.12 -0.69
C LEU A 141 6.49 7.96 0.31
N ASN A 142 5.78 6.85 0.07
CA ASN A 142 5.85 5.62 0.86
C ASN A 142 7.29 5.09 0.95
N CYS A 143 7.98 5.02 -0.20
CA CYS A 143 9.37 4.61 -0.25
C CYS A 143 10.27 5.55 0.56
N PHE A 144 10.01 6.87 0.51
CA PHE A 144 10.77 7.84 1.27
C PHE A 144 10.54 7.72 2.78
N ILE A 145 9.30 7.52 3.22
CA ILE A 145 8.97 7.28 4.63
C ILE A 145 9.73 6.04 5.15
N LEU A 146 9.72 4.93 4.41
CA LEU A 146 10.46 3.73 4.81
C LEU A 146 11.97 3.95 4.86
N PHE A 147 12.52 4.71 3.92
CA PHE A 147 13.92 5.13 3.96
C PHE A 147 14.23 5.98 5.21
N VAL A 148 13.35 6.91 5.58
CA VAL A 148 13.50 7.71 6.80
C VAL A 148 13.46 6.83 8.05
N CYS A 149 12.53 5.87 8.12
CA CYS A 149 12.45 4.90 9.22
C CYS A 149 13.75 4.07 9.34
N LEU A 150 14.28 3.58 8.23
CA LEU A 150 15.56 2.87 8.19
C LEU A 150 16.70 3.79 8.68
N LEU A 151 16.79 5.02 8.16
CA LEU A 151 17.80 5.99 8.57
C LEU A 151 17.72 6.34 10.06
N MET A 152 16.51 6.51 10.61
CA MET A 152 16.28 6.72 12.04
C MET A 152 16.82 5.54 12.86
N SER A 153 16.50 4.31 12.47
CA SER A 153 16.94 3.11 13.18
C SER A 153 18.46 2.91 13.13
N ILE A 154 19.09 3.11 11.96
CA ILE A 154 20.55 3.00 11.83
C ILE A 154 21.24 4.12 12.63
N THR A 155 20.69 5.34 12.60
CA THR A 155 21.22 6.45 13.38
C THR A 155 21.13 6.16 14.87
N ALA A 156 19.98 5.65 15.34
CA ALA A 156 19.78 5.23 16.72
C ALA A 156 20.78 4.14 17.14
N LEU A 157 21.03 3.16 16.27
CA LEU A 157 21.97 2.07 16.52
C LEU A 157 23.39 2.58 16.79
N HIS A 158 23.82 3.66 16.12
CA HIS A 158 25.20 4.17 16.19
C HIS A 158 25.36 5.42 17.07
N HIS A 159 24.28 6.04 17.54
CA HIS A 159 24.32 7.31 18.28
C HIS A 159 24.11 7.11 19.79
N LYS A 160 24.79 7.92 20.62
CA LYS A 160 24.67 7.84 22.09
C LYS A 160 23.26 8.17 22.61
N ARG A 161 22.55 9.05 21.90
CA ARG A 161 21.16 9.44 22.21
C ARG A 161 20.18 8.64 21.36
N SER A 162 20.33 7.32 21.36
CA SER A 162 19.53 6.38 20.56
C SER A 162 18.03 6.50 20.84
N TYR A 163 17.66 6.76 22.10
CA TYR A 163 16.27 6.93 22.52
C TYR A 163 15.53 8.09 21.85
N ILE A 164 16.22 9.17 21.44
CA ILE A 164 15.58 10.30 20.72
C ILE A 164 15.15 9.85 19.33
N HIS A 165 16.07 9.19 18.62
CA HIS A 165 15.80 8.69 17.27
C HIS A 165 14.76 7.58 17.28
N LEU A 166 14.78 6.71 18.30
CA LEU A 166 13.73 5.73 18.52
C LEU A 166 12.39 6.40 18.84
N GLY A 167 12.35 7.39 19.72
CA GLY A 167 11.13 8.13 20.04
C GLY A 167 10.50 8.78 18.81
N LEU A 168 11.31 9.40 17.94
CA LEU A 168 10.85 9.94 16.65
C LEU A 168 10.32 8.84 15.72
N LEU A 169 10.99 7.68 15.65
CA LEU A 169 10.52 6.53 14.88
C LEU A 169 9.19 5.98 15.40
N CYS A 170 9.03 5.86 16.73
CA CYS A 170 7.80 5.40 17.37
C CYS A 170 6.65 6.40 17.16
N PHE A 171 6.93 7.70 17.25
CA PHE A 171 5.95 8.74 16.94
C PHE A 171 5.54 8.68 15.47
N LEU A 172 6.49 8.54 14.55
CA LEU A 172 6.20 8.38 13.12
C LEU A 172 5.38 7.11 12.86
N ALA A 173 5.69 5.99 13.51
CA ALA A 173 4.88 4.75 13.40
C ALA A 173 3.44 4.96 13.86
N ALA A 174 3.22 5.63 15.00
CA ALA A 174 1.88 5.95 15.49
C ALA A 174 1.14 6.92 14.57
N PHE A 175 1.84 7.94 14.06
CA PHE A 175 1.28 8.92 13.11
C PHE A 175 0.89 8.27 11.77
N LEU A 176 1.72 7.36 11.26
CA LEU A 176 1.42 6.59 10.05
C LEU A 176 0.17 5.72 10.21
N SER A 177 -0.21 5.33 11.44
CA SER A 177 -1.45 4.57 11.67
C SER A 177 -2.71 5.35 11.29
N LEU A 178 -2.64 6.68 11.18
CA LEU A 178 -3.70 7.56 10.68
C LEU A 178 -3.56 7.91 9.20
N ILE A 179 -2.47 7.50 8.56
CA ILE A 179 -2.20 7.76 7.14
C ILE A 179 -2.41 6.47 6.33
N LYS A 180 -1.63 5.43 6.63
CA LYS A 180 -1.64 4.14 5.94
C LYS A 180 -1.13 3.05 6.88
N PHE A 181 -1.98 2.06 7.16
CA PHE A 181 -1.75 1.07 8.22
C PHE A 181 -0.55 0.16 7.96
N ASP A 182 -0.31 -0.24 6.71
CA ASP A 182 0.84 -1.06 6.30
C ASP A 182 2.19 -0.36 6.58
N LEU A 183 2.29 0.96 6.34
CA LEU A 183 3.46 1.77 6.67
C LEU A 183 3.66 1.89 8.19
N ALA A 184 2.57 1.98 8.95
CA ALA A 184 2.63 1.99 10.41
C ALA A 184 3.20 0.68 10.96
N VAL A 185 2.74 -0.46 10.42
CA VAL A 185 3.27 -1.79 10.76
C VAL A 185 4.75 -1.92 10.37
N ALA A 186 5.14 -1.46 9.18
CA ALA A 186 6.54 -1.47 8.76
C ALA A 186 7.44 -0.63 9.68
N ALA A 187 6.99 0.56 10.09
CA ALA A 187 7.72 1.43 11.02
C ALA A 187 7.81 0.82 12.43
N LEU A 188 6.75 0.17 12.91
CA LEU A 188 6.76 -0.60 14.18
C LEU A 188 7.77 -1.75 14.12
N LEU A 189 7.75 -2.55 13.04
CA LEU A 189 8.70 -3.63 12.84
C LEU A 189 10.15 -3.12 12.76
N GLN A 190 10.37 -1.94 12.17
CA GLN A 190 11.67 -1.28 12.17
C GLN A 190 12.14 -0.90 13.59
N ALA A 191 11.22 -0.39 14.44
CA ALA A 191 11.52 -0.05 15.83
C ALA A 191 11.84 -1.31 16.66
N LEU A 192 11.09 -2.39 16.47
CA LEU A 192 11.35 -3.69 17.09
C LEU A 192 12.69 -4.30 16.62
N ALA A 193 12.99 -4.22 15.32
CA ALA A 193 14.25 -4.66 14.75
C ALA A 193 15.44 -3.89 15.34
N LEU A 194 15.29 -2.59 15.63
CA LEU A 194 16.29 -1.82 16.37
C LEU A 194 16.48 -2.35 17.79
N CYS A 195 15.42 -2.56 18.57
CA CYS A 195 15.53 -3.14 19.91
C CYS A 195 16.23 -4.50 19.87
N PHE A 196 15.87 -5.36 18.91
CA PHE A 196 16.54 -6.64 18.68
C PHE A 196 18.02 -6.46 18.37
N CYS A 197 18.39 -5.55 17.46
CA CYS A 197 19.79 -5.23 17.15
C CYS A 197 20.58 -4.73 18.37
N LEU A 198 19.95 -3.97 19.28
CA LEU A 198 20.56 -3.52 20.52
C LEU A 198 20.81 -4.66 21.51
N VAL A 199 19.90 -5.64 21.58
CA VAL A 199 20.10 -6.89 22.34
C VAL A 199 21.26 -7.69 21.76
N ILE A 200 21.27 -7.93 20.45
CA ILE A 200 22.37 -8.65 19.78
C ILE A 200 23.70 -7.92 19.99
N ARG A 201 23.73 -6.58 19.91
CA ARG A 201 24.92 -5.77 20.20
C ARG A 201 25.44 -6.01 21.63
N LYS A 202 24.54 -6.14 22.62
CA LYS A 202 24.92 -6.45 24.00
C LYS A 202 25.45 -7.88 24.13
N LEU A 203 24.79 -8.88 23.53
CA LEU A 203 25.24 -10.27 23.56
C LEU A 203 26.62 -10.42 22.92
N LEU A 204 26.85 -9.78 21.77
CA LEU A 204 28.14 -9.76 21.08
C LEU A 204 29.25 -9.04 21.88
N SER A 205 28.91 -8.26 22.91
CA SER A 205 29.89 -7.61 23.80
C SER A 205 30.28 -8.46 25.01
N LEU A 206 29.68 -9.64 25.20
CA LEU A 206 30.02 -10.56 26.29
C LEU A 206 31.16 -11.50 25.83
N ASP A 207 32.21 -11.62 26.65
CA ASP A 207 33.45 -12.37 26.32
C ASP A 207 33.24 -13.85 26.04
N LEU A 208 32.23 -14.45 26.68
CA LEU A 208 31.81 -15.84 26.47
C LEU A 208 31.24 -16.10 25.06
N PHE A 209 30.69 -15.07 24.41
CA PHE A 209 30.08 -15.18 23.09
C PHE A 209 31.06 -14.80 21.98
N SER A 210 31.94 -13.83 22.22
CA SER A 210 33.00 -13.44 21.28
C SER A 210 34.06 -14.53 21.09
N SER A 211 34.39 -15.28 22.15
CA SER A 211 35.37 -16.37 22.15
C SER A 211 34.88 -17.63 21.41
N LYS A 212 33.62 -18.04 21.58
CA LYS A 212 33.04 -19.21 20.89
C LYS A 212 32.87 -19.03 19.37
N LEU A 213 32.75 -17.79 18.89
CA LEU A 213 32.61 -17.47 17.46
C LEU A 213 33.94 -17.11 16.78
N GLY A 214 35.08 -17.18 17.49
CA GLY A 214 36.38 -16.82 16.94
C GLY A 214 36.54 -15.33 16.62
N LEU A 215 35.76 -14.45 17.26
CA LEU A 215 35.69 -13.00 16.98
C LEU A 215 36.55 -12.17 17.97
N SER A 216 37.66 -12.73 18.47
CA SER A 216 38.46 -12.17 19.58
C SER A 216 39.29 -10.93 19.22
N ALA A 217 39.61 -10.70 17.94
CA ALA A 217 40.42 -9.56 17.52
C ALA A 217 39.57 -8.33 17.15
N TYR A 218 38.70 -7.83 18.05
CA TYR A 218 37.80 -6.72 17.67
C TYR A 218 37.22 -5.91 18.85
N GLU A 219 37.97 -5.71 19.93
CA GLU A 219 37.49 -5.08 21.18
C GLU A 219 37.38 -3.54 21.14
N ASN A 220 38.10 -2.86 20.26
CA ASN A 220 38.30 -1.40 20.41
C ASN A 220 37.19 -0.49 19.84
N ASP A 221 36.27 -1.03 19.04
CA ASP A 221 35.30 -0.20 18.29
C ASP A 221 33.95 -0.04 19.03
N LEU A 222 33.64 -0.85 20.05
CA LEU A 222 32.36 -0.83 20.77
C LEU A 222 32.47 -0.24 22.19
N LYS A 223 33.37 0.74 22.40
CA LYS A 223 33.67 1.39 23.71
C LYS A 223 32.48 2.00 24.48
N HIS A 224 31.28 2.04 23.89
CA HIS A 224 30.03 2.29 24.63
C HIS A 224 29.19 1.01 24.60
N THR A 225 29.37 0.18 25.62
CA THR A 225 28.55 -1.00 25.88
C THR A 225 27.17 -0.53 26.33
N ILE A 226 26.15 -0.80 25.52
CA ILE A 226 24.77 -0.51 25.90
C ILE A 226 24.42 -1.30 27.17
N THR A 227 23.75 -0.66 28.12
CA THR A 227 23.35 -1.29 29.38
C THR A 227 21.99 -1.99 29.23
N VAL A 228 21.72 -2.98 30.08
CA VAL A 228 20.40 -3.65 30.10
C VAL A 228 19.29 -2.66 30.44
N LYS A 229 19.54 -1.72 31.37
CA LYS A 229 18.59 -0.64 31.69
C LYS A 229 18.24 0.20 30.47
N GLN A 230 19.23 0.53 29.63
CA GLN A 230 18.97 1.23 28.37
C GLN A 230 18.12 0.36 27.43
N ILE A 231 18.41 -0.93 27.26
CA ILE A 231 17.60 -1.81 26.40
C ILE A 231 16.14 -1.86 26.88
N ILE A 232 15.91 -2.06 28.18
CA ILE A 232 14.57 -2.04 28.78
C ILE A 232 13.88 -0.70 28.49
N PHE A 233 14.59 0.42 28.66
CA PHE A 233 14.04 1.74 28.34
C PHE A 233 13.64 1.87 26.86
N HIS A 234 14.40 1.31 25.91
CA HIS A 234 14.02 1.31 24.50
C HIS A 234 12.76 0.46 24.25
N ILE A 235 12.66 -0.72 24.89
CA ILE A 235 11.47 -1.57 24.80
C ILE A 235 10.24 -0.84 25.35
N LEU A 236 10.37 -0.13 26.47
CA LEU A 236 9.30 0.68 27.03
C LEU A 236 8.85 1.80 26.09
N ILE A 237 9.78 2.48 25.40
CA ILE A 237 9.43 3.50 24.39
C ILE A 237 8.61 2.88 23.25
N VAL A 238 9.00 1.70 22.76
CA VAL A 238 8.23 0.99 21.71
C VAL A 238 6.85 0.57 22.23
N ALA A 239 6.77 0.12 23.49
CA ALA A 239 5.50 -0.27 24.13
C ALA A 239 4.52 0.91 24.30
N CYS A 240 4.98 2.16 24.18
CA CYS A 240 4.10 3.34 24.22
C CYS A 240 3.38 3.61 22.88
N ILE A 241 3.75 2.96 21.76
CA ILE A 241 3.14 3.21 20.44
C ILE A 241 1.60 3.10 20.48
N PRO A 242 0.97 2.04 21.05
CA PRO A 242 -0.48 1.95 21.09
C PRO A 242 -1.14 3.12 21.84
N VAL A 243 -0.51 3.60 22.92
CA VAL A 243 -1.02 4.77 23.67
C VAL A 243 -0.97 6.02 22.78
N VAL A 244 0.13 6.22 22.04
CA VAL A 244 0.25 7.36 21.12
C VAL A 244 -0.76 7.25 19.97
N CYS A 245 -1.00 6.05 19.42
CA CYS A 245 -2.05 5.81 18.43
C CYS A 245 -3.43 6.23 18.94
N VAL A 246 -3.79 5.82 20.16
CA VAL A 246 -5.06 6.19 20.82
C VAL A 246 -5.15 7.72 20.97
N LEU A 247 -4.10 8.36 21.49
CA LEU A 247 -4.09 9.80 21.68
C LEU A 247 -4.23 10.56 20.35
N LEU A 248 -3.49 10.14 19.31
CA LEU A 248 -3.56 10.78 17.99
C LEU A 248 -4.94 10.60 17.35
N TYR A 249 -5.55 9.42 17.47
CA TYR A 249 -6.90 9.21 16.97
C TYR A 249 -7.91 10.08 17.74
N LEU A 250 -7.83 10.16 19.08
CA LEU A 250 -8.76 10.97 19.87
C LEU A 250 -8.61 12.48 19.62
N ILE A 251 -7.41 12.93 19.21
CA ILE A 251 -7.21 14.31 18.70
C ILE A 251 -7.93 14.51 17.37
N TYR A 252 -7.93 13.50 16.50
CA TYR A 252 -8.64 13.54 15.22
C TYR A 252 -10.17 13.47 15.38
N ASN A 253 -10.65 12.48 16.15
CA ASN A 253 -12.06 12.27 16.45
C ASN A 253 -12.19 11.76 17.90
N PRO A 254 -12.75 12.56 18.84
CA PRO A 254 -12.81 12.23 20.27
C PRO A 254 -13.88 11.18 20.61
N SER A 255 -13.85 10.02 19.93
CA SER A 255 -14.78 8.91 20.10
C SER A 255 -14.02 7.58 20.18
N PHE A 256 -14.08 6.93 21.35
CA PHE A 256 -13.47 5.61 21.54
C PHE A 256 -14.14 4.52 20.69
N LYS A 257 -15.46 4.62 20.47
CA LYS A 257 -16.21 3.66 19.65
C LYS A 257 -15.69 3.69 18.21
N ASP A 258 -15.60 4.87 17.63
CA ASP A 258 -15.15 5.05 16.24
C ASP A 258 -13.67 4.68 16.09
N MET A 259 -12.85 4.93 17.12
CA MET A 259 -11.45 4.50 17.17
C MET A 259 -11.32 2.97 17.07
N ILE A 260 -12.10 2.23 17.86
CA ILE A 260 -12.08 0.76 17.85
C ILE A 260 -12.52 0.26 16.48
N ALA A 261 -13.60 0.83 15.93
CA ALA A 261 -14.09 0.49 14.61
C ALA A 261 -13.07 0.79 13.50
N TYR A 262 -12.36 1.93 13.58
CA TYR A 262 -11.28 2.29 12.65
C TYR A 262 -10.17 1.25 12.65
N TYR A 263 -9.60 0.92 13.82
CA TYR A 263 -8.51 -0.06 13.89
C TYR A 263 -8.98 -1.48 13.57
N LYS A 264 -10.23 -1.85 13.90
CA LYS A 264 -10.82 -3.13 13.47
C LYS A 264 -10.87 -3.21 11.94
N ALA A 265 -11.39 -2.17 11.27
CA ALA A 265 -11.44 -2.10 9.82
C ALA A 265 -10.04 -2.16 9.19
N MET A 266 -9.06 -1.43 9.73
CA MET A 266 -7.67 -1.47 9.22
C MET A 266 -7.05 -2.88 9.30
N ILE A 267 -7.32 -3.61 10.39
CA ILE A 267 -6.84 -4.99 10.56
C ILE A 267 -7.52 -5.92 9.54
N LEU A 268 -8.83 -5.81 9.36
CA LEU A 268 -9.58 -6.62 8.39
C LEU A 268 -9.10 -6.36 6.96
N LEU A 269 -9.00 -5.08 6.57
CA LEU A 269 -8.47 -4.68 5.27
C LEU A 269 -7.08 -5.27 5.05
N SER A 270 -6.16 -5.10 6.01
CA SER A 270 -4.79 -5.62 5.88
C SER A 270 -4.71 -7.15 5.84
N LYS A 271 -5.59 -7.87 6.55
CA LYS A 271 -5.56 -9.33 6.64
C LYS A 271 -5.98 -9.99 5.33
N TYR A 272 -7.01 -9.47 4.68
CA TYR A 272 -7.61 -10.07 3.48
C TYR A 272 -7.18 -9.41 2.16
N TYR A 273 -6.43 -8.31 2.22
CA TYR A 273 -5.89 -7.59 1.05
C TYR A 273 -5.18 -8.52 0.05
N ASN A 274 -4.36 -9.46 0.53
CA ASN A 274 -3.58 -10.34 -0.34
C ASN A 274 -4.47 -11.26 -1.20
N SER A 275 -5.61 -11.72 -0.66
CA SER A 275 -6.57 -12.54 -1.41
C SER A 275 -7.30 -11.70 -2.44
N ALA A 276 -7.73 -10.51 -2.01
CA ALA A 276 -8.58 -9.64 -2.81
C ALA A 276 -7.81 -9.03 -3.99
N MET A 277 -6.53 -8.69 -3.81
CA MET A 277 -5.73 -7.95 -4.80
C MET A 277 -4.79 -8.84 -5.63
N ALA A 278 -4.90 -10.17 -5.49
CA ALA A 278 -4.12 -11.10 -6.28
C ALA A 278 -4.56 -11.07 -7.75
N THR A 279 -3.60 -10.93 -8.66
CA THR A 279 -3.84 -10.98 -10.11
C THR A 279 -3.09 -12.15 -10.74
N PRO A 280 -3.65 -12.78 -11.80
CA PRO A 280 -2.96 -13.85 -12.51
C PRO A 280 -1.70 -13.33 -13.20
N GLY A 281 -0.81 -14.26 -13.57
CA GLY A 281 0.39 -13.93 -14.33
C GLY A 281 1.51 -13.44 -13.42
N LEU A 282 2.42 -14.35 -13.11
CA LEU A 282 3.65 -14.03 -12.41
C LEU A 282 4.76 -13.99 -13.44
N ASP A 283 5.29 -12.80 -13.73
CA ASP A 283 6.45 -12.72 -14.62
C ASP A 283 7.59 -13.53 -13.97
N ARG A 284 8.06 -14.59 -14.65
CA ARG A 284 9.16 -15.42 -14.14
C ARG A 284 10.39 -14.57 -13.86
N MET A 285 10.58 -13.48 -14.59
CA MET A 285 11.65 -12.50 -14.36
C MET A 285 11.52 -11.81 -13.00
N TYR A 286 10.30 -11.59 -12.52
CA TYR A 286 10.02 -10.98 -11.23
C TYR A 286 10.39 -11.89 -10.04
N ILE A 287 10.05 -13.18 -10.11
CA ILE A 287 10.47 -14.17 -9.07
C ILE A 287 11.98 -14.25 -9.00
N VAL A 288 12.64 -14.34 -10.17
CA VAL A 288 14.09 -14.42 -10.26
C VAL A 288 14.74 -13.16 -9.69
N PHE A 289 14.24 -11.97 -10.02
CA PHE A 289 14.72 -10.71 -9.48
C PHE A 289 14.64 -10.67 -7.96
N VAL A 290 13.47 -11.04 -7.40
CA VAL A 290 13.24 -11.08 -5.96
C VAL A 290 14.17 -12.08 -5.27
N ILE A 291 14.32 -13.30 -5.80
CA ILE A 291 15.23 -14.33 -5.25
C ILE A 291 16.67 -13.81 -5.26
N LEU A 292 17.12 -13.19 -6.36
CA LEU A 292 18.46 -12.62 -6.46
C LEU A 292 18.71 -11.53 -5.41
N LEU A 293 17.71 -10.70 -5.09
CA LEU A 293 17.85 -9.66 -4.06
C LEU A 293 17.85 -10.22 -2.65
N LEU A 294 17.08 -11.29 -2.39
CA LEU A 294 17.16 -12.03 -1.13
C LEU A 294 18.52 -12.69 -0.97
N LEU A 295 19.05 -13.32 -2.01
CA LEU A 295 20.40 -13.90 -2.02
C LEU A 295 21.48 -12.82 -1.82
N LEU A 296 21.33 -11.65 -2.45
CA LEU A 296 22.24 -10.52 -2.23
C LEU A 296 22.16 -10.00 -0.79
N HIS A 297 20.96 -9.90 -0.22
CA HIS A 297 20.78 -9.49 1.18
C HIS A 297 21.41 -10.50 2.14
N ILE A 298 21.19 -11.80 1.91
CA ILE A 298 21.83 -12.88 2.66
C ILE A 298 23.35 -12.80 2.54
N LEU A 299 23.89 -12.54 1.35
CA LEU A 299 25.32 -12.34 1.14
C LEU A 299 25.84 -11.13 1.93
N ILE A 300 25.10 -10.02 1.99
CA ILE A 300 25.45 -8.85 2.81
C ILE A 300 25.30 -9.13 4.31
N LEU A 301 24.52 -10.12 4.74
CA LEU A 301 24.50 -10.56 6.13
C LEU A 301 25.69 -11.50 6.45
N ILE A 302 26.12 -12.33 5.50
CA ILE A 302 27.19 -13.33 5.67
C ILE A 302 28.60 -12.70 5.53
N VAL A 303 28.83 -11.90 4.49
CA VAL A 303 30.15 -11.32 4.17
C VAL A 303 30.74 -10.44 5.30
N PRO A 304 29.95 -9.66 6.07
CA PRO A 304 30.44 -8.89 7.21
C PRO A 304 30.19 -9.56 8.57
N LEU A 305 30.03 -10.89 8.67
CA LEU A 305 30.01 -11.59 9.97
C LEU A 305 31.26 -11.28 10.83
N ALA A 306 32.37 -10.92 10.19
CA ALA A 306 33.59 -10.43 10.85
C ALA A 306 33.49 -8.98 11.41
N ARG A 307 32.40 -8.23 11.13
CA ARG A 307 32.23 -6.81 11.48
C ARG A 307 30.83 -6.50 12.06
N LYS A 308 30.72 -6.59 13.39
CA LYS A 308 29.48 -6.43 14.19
C LYS A 308 28.61 -5.22 13.78
N ARG A 309 29.19 -4.04 13.51
CA ARG A 309 28.43 -2.82 13.17
C ARG A 309 27.75 -2.89 11.79
N ILE A 310 28.40 -3.52 10.83
CA ILE A 310 27.91 -3.64 9.46
C ILE A 310 26.82 -4.71 9.43
N PHE A 311 27.06 -5.84 10.09
CA PHE A 311 26.06 -6.90 10.27
C PHE A 311 24.75 -6.35 10.86
N LEU A 312 24.81 -5.61 11.97
CA LEU A 312 23.61 -5.01 12.59
C LEU A 312 22.91 -3.97 11.70
N THR A 313 23.68 -3.22 10.90
CA THR A 313 23.10 -2.26 9.93
C THR A 313 22.40 -3.01 8.79
N GLY A 314 22.97 -4.13 8.33
CA GLY A 314 22.33 -4.98 7.33
C GLY A 314 21.07 -5.66 7.88
N LEU A 315 21.08 -6.09 9.13
CA LEU A 315 19.91 -6.68 9.79
C LEU A 315 18.72 -5.70 9.81
N LEU A 316 18.97 -4.41 10.07
CA LEU A 316 17.95 -3.36 10.00
C LEU A 316 17.39 -3.15 8.59
N GLY A 317 18.17 -3.40 7.53
CA GLY A 317 17.72 -3.33 6.14
C GLY A 317 16.73 -4.42 5.74
N THR A 318 16.59 -5.47 6.56
CA THR A 318 15.67 -6.59 6.28
C THR A 318 14.21 -6.13 6.22
N ILE A 319 13.79 -5.21 7.09
CA ILE A 319 12.40 -4.76 7.16
C ILE A 319 11.93 -4.06 5.87
N PRO A 320 12.62 -3.03 5.33
CA PRO A 320 12.22 -2.41 4.06
C PRO A 320 12.33 -3.37 2.87
N ILE A 321 13.28 -4.32 2.88
CA ILE A 321 13.37 -5.36 1.84
C ILE A 321 12.17 -6.31 1.90
N LEU A 322 11.74 -6.74 3.09
CA LEU A 322 10.55 -7.57 3.28
C LEU A 322 9.27 -6.82 2.90
N TYR A 323 9.17 -5.53 3.22
CA TYR A 323 8.06 -4.69 2.77
C TYR A 323 8.02 -4.63 1.24
N ALA A 324 9.14 -4.29 0.59
CA ALA A 324 9.25 -4.25 -0.86
C ALA A 324 8.85 -5.60 -1.48
N TYR A 325 9.44 -6.69 -0.99
CA TYR A 325 9.10 -8.05 -1.40
C TYR A 325 7.59 -8.33 -1.34
N LYS A 326 6.95 -8.01 -0.22
CA LYS A 326 5.54 -8.29 -0.03
C LYS A 326 4.66 -7.42 -0.91
N SER A 327 4.93 -6.13 -0.99
CA SER A 327 4.16 -5.19 -1.81
C SER A 327 4.13 -5.59 -3.29
N SER A 328 5.22 -6.12 -3.84
CA SER A 328 5.26 -6.48 -5.26
C SER A 328 4.85 -7.91 -5.60
N ILE A 329 4.80 -8.83 -4.62
CA ILE A 329 4.24 -10.18 -4.86
C ILE A 329 2.72 -10.17 -4.87
N VAL A 330 2.10 -9.33 -4.03
CA VAL A 330 0.65 -9.27 -3.93
C VAL A 330 0.02 -8.87 -5.26
N ARG A 331 0.59 -7.88 -5.95
CA ARG A 331 0.15 -7.43 -7.28
C ARG A 331 1.39 -7.21 -8.17
N PRO A 332 1.74 -8.12 -9.09
CA PRO A 332 2.95 -8.03 -9.91
C PRO A 332 2.75 -7.12 -11.13
N ASP A 333 2.28 -5.90 -10.92
CA ASP A 333 2.24 -4.89 -11.98
C ASP A 333 3.52 -4.05 -12.02
N LYS A 334 3.63 -3.23 -13.06
CA LYS A 334 4.77 -2.36 -13.30
C LYS A 334 5.00 -1.36 -12.15
N GLU A 335 3.94 -0.84 -11.53
CA GLU A 335 4.06 0.19 -10.49
C GLU A 335 4.59 -0.40 -9.20
N HIS A 336 4.02 -1.53 -8.77
CA HIS A 336 4.47 -2.26 -7.59
C HIS A 336 5.92 -2.74 -7.75
N PHE A 337 6.33 -3.15 -8.96
CA PHE A 337 7.73 -3.45 -9.26
C PHE A 337 8.65 -2.24 -9.05
N LEU A 338 8.29 -1.06 -9.57
CA LEU A 338 9.11 0.15 -9.45
C LEU A 338 9.21 0.64 -8.00
N ILE A 339 8.13 0.52 -7.22
CA ILE A 339 8.11 0.79 -5.77
C ILE A 339 9.13 -0.12 -5.07
N SER A 340 9.07 -1.42 -5.33
CA SER A 340 9.94 -2.40 -4.69
C SER A 340 11.41 -2.24 -5.08
N ALA A 341 11.68 -2.06 -6.37
CA ALA A 341 13.03 -1.79 -6.85
C ALA A 341 13.62 -0.53 -6.18
N SER A 342 12.83 0.54 -6.07
CA SER A 342 13.26 1.79 -5.43
C SER A 342 13.63 1.62 -3.95
N ILE A 343 12.81 0.90 -3.18
CA ILE A 343 13.06 0.65 -1.75
C ILE A 343 14.31 -0.21 -1.55
N ILE A 344 14.47 -1.26 -2.36
CA ILE A 344 15.61 -2.17 -2.28
C ILE A 344 16.90 -1.43 -2.63
N CYS A 345 16.88 -0.62 -3.70
CA CYS A 345 18.00 0.22 -4.09
C CYS A 345 18.39 1.20 -2.98
N ALA A 346 17.42 1.91 -2.40
CA ALA A 346 17.67 2.87 -1.31
C ALA A 346 18.27 2.19 -0.08
N THR A 347 17.76 1.00 0.26
CA THR A 347 18.24 0.19 1.39
C THR A 347 19.69 -0.22 1.17
N PHE A 348 20.03 -0.75 -0.01
CA PHE A 348 21.41 -1.14 -0.32
C PHE A 348 22.36 0.05 -0.36
N VAL A 349 21.96 1.19 -0.96
CA VAL A 349 22.80 2.39 -0.96
C VAL A 349 23.08 2.87 0.47
N LEU A 350 22.09 2.82 1.35
CA LEU A 350 22.28 3.22 2.74
C LEU A 350 23.15 2.21 3.52
N MET A 351 22.92 0.90 3.36
CA MET A 351 23.76 -0.14 3.96
C MET A 351 25.22 0.00 3.50
N PHE A 352 25.42 0.27 2.22
CA PHE A 352 26.74 0.47 1.63
C PHE A 352 27.42 1.75 2.13
N PHE A 353 26.67 2.84 2.26
CA PHE A 353 27.15 4.09 2.87
C PHE A 353 27.76 3.83 4.25
N TYR A 354 27.05 3.08 5.09
CA TYR A 354 27.54 2.73 6.42
C TYR A 354 28.66 1.67 6.40
N TYR A 355 28.66 0.76 5.42
CA TYR A 355 29.78 -0.16 5.19
C TYR A 355 31.08 0.60 4.94
N PHE A 356 31.10 1.57 4.02
CA PHE A 356 32.31 2.38 3.75
C PHE A 356 32.70 3.26 4.94
N LYS A 357 31.75 3.57 5.83
CA LYS A 357 31.99 4.55 6.91
C LYS A 357 32.79 3.91 8.02
N TYR A 358 32.54 2.62 8.22
CA TYR A 358 33.16 1.79 9.24
C TYR A 358 34.13 0.76 8.67
N ARG A 359 34.40 0.76 7.36
CA ARG A 359 35.42 -0.10 6.74
C ARG A 359 36.81 0.38 7.13
N ASP A 360 37.70 -0.60 7.37
CA ASP A 360 39.14 -0.36 7.49
C ASP A 360 39.75 0.00 6.12
N HIS A 361 40.47 1.11 6.09
CA HIS A 361 41.11 1.71 4.92
C HIS A 361 42.36 0.93 4.46
N SER A 362 42.85 -0.01 5.25
CA SER A 362 43.98 -0.89 4.90
C SER A 362 43.71 -1.84 3.72
N ILE A 363 42.44 -2.11 3.40
CA ILE A 363 42.03 -3.00 2.30
C ILE A 363 41.89 -2.17 1.01
N THR A 364 42.89 -2.19 0.14
CA THR A 364 43.04 -1.29 -1.02
C THR A 364 42.27 -1.71 -2.28
N HIS A 365 41.94 -2.99 -2.46
CA HIS A 365 41.05 -3.46 -3.53
C HIS A 365 40.00 -4.40 -2.98
N SER A 366 38.75 -4.14 -3.33
CA SER A 366 37.65 -5.05 -3.01
C SER A 366 36.65 -4.98 -4.15
N PRO A 367 36.23 -6.13 -4.71
CA PRO A 367 35.21 -6.22 -5.77
C PRO A 367 33.90 -5.50 -5.43
N ILE A 368 33.71 -5.17 -4.15
CA ILE A 368 32.64 -4.35 -3.59
C ILE A 368 32.58 -2.94 -4.21
N LYS A 369 33.70 -2.36 -4.66
CA LYS A 369 33.73 -1.02 -5.30
C LYS A 369 33.17 -1.08 -6.73
N GLU A 370 33.50 -2.13 -7.46
CA GLU A 370 33.03 -2.38 -8.84
C GLU A 370 31.55 -2.76 -8.85
N ILE A 371 31.13 -3.62 -7.91
CA ILE A 371 29.71 -3.93 -7.65
C ILE A 371 28.92 -2.64 -7.36
N TYR A 372 29.50 -1.69 -6.65
CA TYR A 372 28.88 -0.41 -6.32
C TYR A 372 28.74 0.55 -7.50
N LEU A 373 29.75 0.62 -8.39
CA LEU A 373 29.58 1.38 -9.63
C LEU A 373 28.49 0.75 -10.50
N GLY A 374 28.44 -0.58 -10.56
CA GLY A 374 27.37 -1.32 -11.25
C GLY A 374 25.99 -1.03 -10.65
N MET A 375 25.86 -1.08 -9.32
CA MET A 375 24.61 -0.74 -8.62
C MET A 375 24.21 0.71 -8.86
N ILE A 376 25.13 1.68 -8.77
CA ILE A 376 24.82 3.08 -9.08
C ILE A 376 24.32 3.24 -10.51
N MET A 377 24.93 2.56 -11.47
CA MET A 377 24.51 2.60 -12.87
C MET A 377 23.13 1.97 -13.08
N ILE A 378 22.83 0.85 -12.41
CA ILE A 378 21.49 0.21 -12.41
C ILE A 378 20.46 1.13 -11.75
N ILE A 379 20.85 1.80 -10.66
CA ILE A 379 19.96 2.70 -9.92
C ILE A 379 19.68 3.97 -10.73
N LEU A 380 20.70 4.56 -11.35
CA LEU A 380 20.56 5.70 -12.25
C LEU A 380 19.72 5.34 -13.48
N SER A 381 19.95 4.16 -14.09
CA SER A 381 19.14 3.72 -15.22
C SER A 381 17.69 3.50 -14.82
N THR A 382 17.43 2.83 -13.69
CA THR A 382 16.07 2.63 -13.15
C THR A 382 15.40 3.96 -12.84
N SER A 383 16.14 4.92 -12.30
CA SER A 383 15.65 6.27 -11.98
C SER A 383 15.27 7.07 -13.22
N VAL A 384 16.09 7.04 -14.28
CA VAL A 384 15.81 7.70 -15.55
C VAL A 384 14.60 7.04 -16.21
N THR A 385 14.55 5.71 -16.26
CA THR A 385 13.40 4.95 -16.75
C THR A 385 12.14 5.25 -15.94
N THR A 386 12.24 5.40 -14.63
CA THR A 386 11.09 5.76 -13.78
C THR A 386 10.58 7.18 -14.09
N PHE A 387 11.48 8.14 -14.28
CA PHE A 387 11.10 9.51 -14.63
C PHE A 387 10.40 9.57 -16.00
N THR A 388 10.90 8.84 -17.00
CA THR A 388 10.27 8.79 -18.33
C THR A 388 8.94 8.03 -18.32
N LEU A 389 8.79 7.02 -17.46
CA LEU A 389 7.57 6.22 -17.37
C LEU A 389 6.47 6.84 -16.51
N ARG A 390 6.83 7.67 -15.52
CA ARG A 390 5.86 8.36 -14.64
C ARG A 390 5.20 9.56 -15.33
N TYR A 391 5.81 10.08 -16.38
CA TYR A 391 5.30 11.20 -17.17
C TYR A 391 5.26 10.82 -18.65
N PRO A 392 4.30 9.97 -19.09
CA PRO A 392 4.07 9.84 -20.53
C PRO A 392 3.71 11.23 -21.07
N PHE A 393 4.57 11.79 -21.94
CA PHE A 393 4.40 13.11 -22.55
C PHE A 393 3.29 13.16 -23.62
N THR A 394 2.44 12.14 -23.69
CA THR A 394 1.34 12.05 -24.63
C THR A 394 0.06 12.50 -23.95
N PRO A 395 -0.52 13.64 -24.33
CA PRO A 395 -1.87 13.99 -23.92
C PRO A 395 -2.84 12.98 -24.55
N GLN A 396 -3.41 12.08 -23.74
CA GLN A 396 -4.52 11.24 -24.19
C GLN A 396 -5.85 11.96 -24.04
N VAL A 397 -6.78 11.61 -24.93
CA VAL A 397 -8.01 12.32 -25.23
C VAL A 397 -8.97 12.33 -24.03
N GLN A 398 -9.47 13.52 -23.69
CA GLN A 398 -10.51 13.74 -22.67
C GLN A 398 -11.84 13.12 -23.13
N VAL A 399 -12.28 12.03 -22.51
CA VAL A 399 -13.60 11.44 -22.79
C VAL A 399 -14.50 11.60 -21.56
N GLY A 400 -15.59 12.35 -21.74
CA GLY A 400 -16.85 12.20 -20.97
C GLY A 400 -16.81 12.43 -19.46
N TYR A 401 -16.20 13.52 -18.99
CA TYR A 401 -16.15 13.87 -17.56
C TYR A 401 -17.53 14.04 -16.90
N ASN A 402 -18.46 14.61 -17.65
CA ASN A 402 -19.73 15.05 -17.11
C ASN A 402 -20.80 13.98 -17.29
N LEU A 403 -21.68 13.86 -16.30
CA LEU A 403 -22.86 13.00 -16.43
C LEU A 403 -23.72 13.44 -17.61
N PRO A 404 -24.34 12.48 -18.34
CA PRO A 404 -25.33 12.79 -19.38
C PRO A 404 -26.38 13.75 -18.83
N GLN A 405 -26.73 14.76 -19.63
CA GLN A 405 -27.68 15.81 -19.22
C GLN A 405 -28.99 15.21 -18.73
N GLU A 406 -29.50 14.19 -19.41
CA GLU A 406 -30.74 13.51 -19.05
C GLU A 406 -30.68 12.88 -17.64
N ILE A 407 -29.56 12.23 -17.27
CA ILE A 407 -29.39 11.67 -15.92
C ILE A 407 -29.33 12.79 -14.89
N ARG A 408 -28.62 13.88 -15.20
CA ARG A 408 -28.45 15.03 -14.30
C ARG A 408 -29.78 15.74 -14.02
N GLU A 409 -30.60 15.93 -15.05
CA GLU A 409 -31.94 16.51 -14.93
C GLU A 409 -32.88 15.63 -14.11
N THR A 410 -32.81 14.30 -14.30
CA THR A 410 -33.59 13.35 -13.47
C THR A 410 -33.16 13.40 -12.01
N ILE A 411 -31.87 13.48 -11.72
CA ILE A 411 -31.37 13.56 -10.33
C ILE A 411 -31.79 14.90 -9.67
N GLY A 412 -31.48 16.04 -10.31
CA GLY A 412 -31.66 17.36 -9.71
C GLY A 412 -30.84 17.56 -8.43
N ASP A 413 -31.44 18.12 -7.38
CA ASP A 413 -30.77 18.38 -6.10
C ASP A 413 -30.85 17.20 -5.10
N ARG A 414 -31.35 16.05 -5.56
CA ARG A 414 -31.63 14.89 -4.70
C ARG A 414 -30.36 14.11 -4.38
N THR A 415 -30.37 13.49 -3.19
CA THR A 415 -29.24 12.70 -2.70
C THR A 415 -28.91 11.58 -3.68
N THR A 416 -27.66 11.50 -4.08
CA THR A 416 -27.18 10.54 -5.08
C THR A 416 -25.87 9.91 -4.64
N THR A 417 -25.64 8.67 -5.04
CA THR A 417 -24.31 8.05 -4.99
C THR A 417 -23.95 7.43 -6.33
N ALA A 418 -22.72 6.93 -6.48
CA ALA A 418 -22.28 6.22 -7.67
C ALA A 418 -21.70 4.87 -7.28
N TYR A 419 -22.21 3.81 -7.89
CA TYR A 419 -21.72 2.45 -7.72
C TYR A 419 -21.12 1.97 -9.05
N PRO A 420 -19.89 1.42 -9.08
CA PRO A 420 -19.20 0.87 -7.92
C PRO A 420 -18.13 1.79 -7.31
N TRP A 421 -17.75 2.92 -7.92
CA TRP A 421 -16.60 3.70 -7.42
C TRP A 421 -16.44 5.18 -7.85
N ILE A 422 -17.33 5.77 -8.66
CA ILE A 422 -17.06 7.07 -9.30
C ILE A 422 -17.58 8.25 -8.49
N ILE A 423 -16.74 8.76 -7.60
CA ILE A 423 -17.09 9.85 -6.67
C ILE A 423 -16.88 11.23 -7.31
N LEU A 424 -16.06 11.33 -8.36
CA LEU A 424 -15.69 12.60 -8.99
C LEU A 424 -16.86 13.37 -9.61
N TRP A 425 -17.98 12.70 -9.91
CA TRP A 425 -19.21 13.37 -10.35
C TRP A 425 -19.79 14.35 -9.36
N LYS A 426 -19.45 14.23 -8.07
CA LYS A 426 -19.75 15.28 -7.09
C LYS A 426 -19.19 16.63 -7.52
N GLU A 427 -17.94 16.66 -7.95
CA GLU A 427 -17.23 17.90 -8.29
C GLU A 427 -17.58 18.38 -9.71
N SER A 428 -17.64 17.47 -10.69
CA SER A 428 -17.89 17.86 -12.09
C SER A 428 -19.32 18.30 -12.36
N ASP A 429 -20.29 17.77 -11.61
CA ASP A 429 -21.71 17.95 -11.88
C ASP A 429 -22.50 18.55 -10.69
N ASP A 430 -21.80 19.00 -9.64
CA ASP A 430 -22.36 19.66 -8.43
C ASP A 430 -23.50 18.86 -7.76
N LEU A 431 -23.31 17.54 -7.66
CA LEU A 431 -24.32 16.66 -7.10
C LEU A 431 -24.39 16.74 -5.56
N ASN A 432 -25.61 16.57 -5.04
CA ASN A 432 -25.86 16.23 -3.63
C ASN A 432 -25.40 14.79 -3.35
N PHE A 433 -24.09 14.59 -3.36
CA PHE A 433 -23.47 13.27 -3.37
C PHE A 433 -23.22 12.75 -1.95
N VAL A 434 -23.67 11.53 -1.67
CA VAL A 434 -23.39 10.78 -0.45
C VAL A 434 -22.50 9.58 -0.76
N CYS A 435 -21.48 9.34 0.05
CA CYS A 435 -20.57 8.21 -0.13
C CYS A 435 -21.00 7.04 0.77
N PHE A 436 -21.09 5.84 0.21
CA PHE A 436 -21.19 4.64 1.02
C PHE A 436 -19.85 4.35 1.74
N PRO A 437 -19.87 3.64 2.88
CA PRO A 437 -18.74 3.54 3.80
C PRO A 437 -17.39 3.07 3.21
N SER A 438 -17.38 2.16 2.23
CA SER A 438 -16.14 1.68 1.62
C SER A 438 -15.58 2.60 0.52
N LEU A 439 -16.33 3.64 0.12
CA LEU A 439 -16.12 4.50 -1.06
C LEU A 439 -16.21 3.80 -2.42
N GLN A 440 -15.64 2.61 -2.50
CA GLN A 440 -15.51 1.80 -3.71
C GLN A 440 -15.83 0.35 -3.36
N SER A 441 -16.68 -0.31 -4.14
CA SER A 441 -17.19 -1.66 -3.87
C SER A 441 -16.08 -2.68 -3.68
N TYR A 442 -15.03 -2.60 -4.50
CA TYR A 442 -13.95 -3.59 -4.54
C TYR A 442 -13.16 -3.70 -3.23
N VAL A 443 -13.26 -2.71 -2.34
CA VAL A 443 -12.63 -2.65 -1.01
C VAL A 443 -13.42 -3.43 0.04
N ALA A 444 -14.72 -3.67 -0.20
CA ALA A 444 -15.59 -4.42 0.67
C ALA A 444 -15.43 -5.94 0.44
N PHE A 445 -14.20 -6.46 0.44
CA PHE A 445 -13.88 -7.86 0.11
C PHE A 445 -14.03 -8.85 1.28
N TYR A 446 -14.68 -8.45 2.36
CA TYR A 446 -14.94 -9.31 3.53
C TYR A 446 -16.37 -9.08 4.03
N PRO A 447 -17.11 -10.12 4.46
CA PRO A 447 -18.53 -9.99 4.81
C PRO A 447 -18.82 -8.89 5.81
N GLU A 448 -17.96 -8.70 6.83
CA GLU A 448 -18.15 -7.65 7.83
C GLU A 448 -17.95 -6.22 7.26
N LEU A 449 -17.13 -6.06 6.22
CA LEU A 449 -16.95 -4.78 5.51
C LEU A 449 -18.10 -4.54 4.53
N ASP A 450 -18.52 -5.57 3.81
CA ASP A 450 -19.67 -5.53 2.90
C ASP A 450 -20.97 -5.24 3.65
N GLN A 451 -21.16 -5.83 4.84
CA GLN A 451 -22.30 -5.56 5.70
C GLN A 451 -22.43 -4.07 6.02
N MET A 452 -21.33 -3.36 6.26
CA MET A 452 -21.39 -1.92 6.54
C MET A 452 -21.92 -1.10 5.35
N ASN A 453 -21.63 -1.52 4.12
CA ASN A 453 -22.23 -0.92 2.92
C ASN A 453 -23.69 -1.34 2.77
N SER A 454 -24.01 -2.62 3.00
CA SER A 454 -25.39 -3.13 3.00
C SER A 454 -26.28 -2.37 3.99
N ASP A 455 -25.80 -2.13 5.21
CA ASP A 455 -26.49 -1.35 6.24
C ASP A 455 -26.73 0.10 5.80
N PHE A 456 -25.80 0.69 5.03
CA PHE A 456 -25.97 2.04 4.47
C PHE A 456 -27.10 2.08 3.44
N PHE A 457 -27.16 1.12 2.51
CA PHE A 457 -28.21 1.08 1.47
C PHE A 457 -29.59 0.65 2.00
N ASN A 458 -29.64 -0.08 3.11
CA ASN A 458 -30.88 -0.41 3.83
C ASN A 458 -31.31 0.68 4.85
N GLY A 459 -30.41 1.63 5.14
CA GLY A 459 -30.58 2.60 6.21
C GLY A 459 -31.33 3.85 5.78
N THR A 460 -31.62 4.73 6.76
CA THR A 460 -32.27 6.02 6.51
C THR A 460 -31.38 7.03 5.77
N ASP A 461 -30.07 6.78 5.75
CA ASP A 461 -29.07 7.62 5.08
C ASP A 461 -28.83 7.20 3.62
N ALA A 462 -29.59 6.20 3.14
CA ALA A 462 -29.51 5.72 1.77
C ALA A 462 -29.89 6.83 0.76
N PRO A 463 -29.18 6.97 -0.38
CA PRO A 463 -29.51 7.98 -1.37
C PRO A 463 -30.84 7.70 -2.08
N GLU A 464 -31.53 8.74 -2.53
CA GLU A 464 -32.67 8.57 -3.46
C GLU A 464 -32.22 7.97 -4.81
N PHE A 465 -31.02 8.30 -5.31
CA PHE A 465 -30.50 7.77 -6.58
C PHE A 465 -29.13 7.08 -6.47
N ILE A 466 -28.95 6.04 -7.28
CA ILE A 466 -27.65 5.42 -7.53
C ILE A 466 -27.35 5.50 -9.03
N ILE A 467 -26.22 6.11 -9.38
CA ILE A 467 -25.65 5.99 -10.71
C ILE A 467 -24.85 4.69 -10.74
N PHE A 468 -25.37 3.67 -11.39
CA PHE A 468 -24.88 2.30 -11.35
C PHE A 468 -24.18 1.92 -12.67
N GLU A 469 -22.97 1.39 -12.57
CA GLU A 469 -22.23 0.76 -13.67
C GLU A 469 -22.00 -0.72 -13.39
N CYS A 470 -22.29 -1.57 -14.38
CA CYS A 470 -22.02 -3.01 -14.34
C CYS A 470 -20.52 -3.29 -14.57
N LYS A 471 -19.65 -2.81 -13.66
CA LYS A 471 -18.20 -2.97 -13.76
C LYS A 471 -17.61 -3.53 -12.48
N THR A 472 -16.53 -4.29 -12.64
CA THR A 472 -15.66 -4.76 -11.55
C THR A 472 -14.19 -4.58 -11.92
N ILE A 473 -13.32 -4.78 -10.94
CA ILE A 473 -11.88 -4.92 -11.20
C ILE A 473 -11.51 -6.38 -11.40
N ASP A 474 -10.34 -6.63 -12.02
CA ASP A 474 -9.69 -7.95 -12.07
C ASP A 474 -10.61 -9.11 -12.54
N ASN A 475 -11.57 -8.81 -13.44
CA ASN A 475 -12.59 -9.74 -13.97
C ASN A 475 -13.42 -10.44 -12.87
N ARG A 476 -13.73 -9.75 -11.77
CA ARG A 476 -14.54 -10.30 -10.69
C ARG A 476 -15.99 -10.48 -11.11
N PHE A 477 -16.65 -11.49 -10.56
CA PHE A 477 -18.06 -11.69 -10.82
C PHE A 477 -18.89 -10.56 -10.19
N LEU A 478 -19.60 -9.80 -11.02
CA LEU A 478 -20.22 -8.51 -10.68
C LEU A 478 -21.01 -8.53 -9.38
N PHE A 479 -21.91 -9.50 -9.24
CA PHE A 479 -22.83 -9.57 -8.10
C PHE A 479 -22.28 -10.32 -6.88
N TRP A 480 -21.09 -10.91 -6.99
CA TRP A 480 -20.41 -11.58 -5.87
C TRP A 480 -19.18 -10.81 -5.36
N GLU A 481 -18.85 -9.64 -5.93
CA GLU A 481 -17.78 -8.78 -5.40
C GLU A 481 -18.14 -8.23 -4.01
N ALA A 482 -19.38 -7.75 -3.87
CA ALA A 482 -19.98 -7.24 -2.64
C ALA A 482 -21.44 -7.72 -2.57
N PRO A 483 -21.68 -9.01 -2.31
CA PRO A 483 -23.00 -9.64 -2.42
C PRO A 483 -24.04 -9.03 -1.47
N LEU A 484 -23.68 -8.69 -0.23
CA LEU A 484 -24.62 -8.10 0.73
C LEU A 484 -25.03 -6.68 0.31
N THR A 485 -24.08 -5.90 -0.21
CA THR A 485 -24.36 -4.60 -0.83
C THR A 485 -25.25 -4.74 -2.06
N THR A 486 -24.95 -5.73 -2.92
CA THR A 486 -25.72 -5.98 -4.14
C THR A 486 -27.16 -6.34 -3.82
N ASN A 487 -27.39 -7.25 -2.86
CA ASN A 487 -28.74 -7.62 -2.41
C ASN A 487 -29.48 -6.39 -1.84
N ALA A 488 -28.81 -5.56 -1.02
CA ALA A 488 -29.42 -4.35 -0.49
C ALA A 488 -29.82 -3.34 -1.58
N ILE A 489 -28.99 -3.16 -2.61
CA ILE A 489 -29.32 -2.30 -3.75
C ILE A 489 -30.52 -2.88 -4.51
N PHE A 490 -30.53 -4.18 -4.83
CA PHE A 490 -31.61 -4.80 -5.60
C PHE A 490 -32.92 -4.93 -4.82
N SER A 491 -32.88 -4.97 -3.49
CA SER A 491 -34.09 -4.93 -2.66
C SER A 491 -34.71 -3.54 -2.55
N ASN A 492 -33.89 -2.47 -2.56
CA ASN A 492 -34.37 -1.11 -2.24
C ASN A 492 -34.40 -0.16 -3.44
N TYR A 493 -33.92 -0.56 -4.62
CA TYR A 493 -33.82 0.32 -5.78
C TYR A 493 -34.33 -0.33 -7.07
N GLU A 494 -34.97 0.48 -7.91
CA GLU A 494 -35.45 0.08 -9.22
C GLU A 494 -34.78 0.92 -10.32
N CYS A 495 -34.47 0.30 -11.46
CA CYS A 495 -33.92 1.02 -12.60
C CYS A 495 -34.99 1.92 -13.22
N CYS A 496 -34.75 3.24 -13.21
CA CYS A 496 -35.70 4.22 -13.75
C CYS A 496 -35.24 4.82 -15.09
N GLN A 497 -33.95 4.76 -15.40
CA GLN A 497 -33.40 5.30 -16.65
C GLN A 497 -32.10 4.58 -17.03
N VAL A 498 -31.88 4.43 -18.33
CA VAL A 498 -30.64 3.90 -18.92
C VAL A 498 -30.05 4.94 -19.85
N SER A 499 -28.74 5.16 -19.76
CA SER A 499 -28.01 6.03 -20.67
C SER A 499 -26.78 5.29 -21.20
N SER A 500 -26.80 4.99 -22.50
CA SER A 500 -25.71 4.30 -23.18
C SER A 500 -24.96 5.26 -24.09
N SER A 501 -23.63 5.26 -23.98
CA SER A 501 -22.70 5.99 -24.86
C SER A 501 -21.68 5.01 -25.45
N GLU A 502 -20.91 5.44 -26.44
CA GLU A 502 -19.86 4.60 -27.06
C GLU A 502 -18.85 4.04 -26.04
N TYR A 503 -18.63 4.75 -24.93
CA TYR A 503 -17.59 4.42 -23.95
C TYR A 503 -18.13 3.90 -22.61
N ARG A 504 -19.44 4.06 -22.36
CA ARG A 504 -20.01 3.81 -21.04
C ARG A 504 -21.51 3.61 -21.08
N GLU A 505 -21.96 2.64 -20.31
CA GLU A 505 -23.37 2.37 -20.05
C GLU A 505 -23.67 2.65 -18.57
N LEU A 506 -24.66 3.50 -18.33
CA LEU A 506 -25.07 3.98 -17.02
C LEU A 506 -26.52 3.59 -16.75
N TYR A 507 -26.78 3.12 -15.54
CA TYR A 507 -28.11 2.80 -15.04
C TYR A 507 -28.43 3.71 -13.87
N LEU A 508 -29.51 4.47 -13.96
CA LEU A 508 -29.98 5.29 -12.87
C LEU A 508 -31.01 4.50 -12.07
N LEU A 509 -30.62 4.09 -10.86
CA LEU A 509 -31.50 3.38 -9.94
C LEU A 509 -32.13 4.40 -8.98
N ARG A 510 -33.42 4.26 -8.71
CA ARG A 510 -34.16 5.10 -7.78
C ARG A 510 -34.64 4.27 -6.59
N HIS A 511 -34.50 4.82 -5.39
CA HIS A 511 -35.02 4.20 -4.17
C HIS A 511 -36.53 3.98 -4.31
N THR A 512 -37.00 2.77 -3.99
CA THR A 512 -38.43 2.41 -4.06
C THR A 512 -39.11 2.59 -2.70
N ASP A 513 -40.38 2.98 -2.70
CA ASP A 513 -41.21 3.02 -1.49
C ASP A 513 -41.71 1.62 -1.09
N SER A 514 -41.55 0.64 -1.99
CA SER A 514 -42.00 -0.76 -1.81
C SER A 514 -40.82 -1.71 -1.96
N PRO A 515 -39.90 -1.74 -0.97
CA PRO A 515 -38.70 -2.56 -1.05
C PRO A 515 -39.07 -4.04 -1.17
N THR A 516 -38.36 -4.77 -2.02
CA THR A 516 -38.53 -6.21 -2.18
C THR A 516 -37.95 -6.91 -0.96
N ILE A 517 -38.81 -7.40 -0.08
CA ILE A 517 -38.41 -8.14 1.11
C ILE A 517 -38.33 -9.62 0.75
N LEU A 518 -37.12 -10.17 0.78
CA LEU A 518 -36.88 -11.58 0.57
C LEU A 518 -37.20 -12.34 1.86
N SER A 519 -38.19 -13.22 1.80
CA SER A 519 -38.53 -14.13 2.90
C SER A 519 -38.15 -15.57 2.54
N PRO A 520 -37.39 -16.27 3.40
CA PRO A 520 -36.92 -17.62 3.08
C PRO A 520 -38.10 -18.61 3.08
N ILE A 521 -38.23 -19.34 1.96
CA ILE A 521 -39.18 -20.44 1.75
C ILE A 521 -38.57 -21.75 2.22
N SER A 522 -37.34 -21.98 1.78
CA SER A 522 -36.60 -23.22 1.99
C SER A 522 -35.13 -22.90 2.22
N ASN A 523 -34.49 -23.76 2.99
CA ASN A 523 -33.06 -23.70 3.27
C ASN A 523 -32.52 -25.12 3.17
N SER A 524 -31.67 -25.36 2.16
CA SER A 524 -31.12 -26.67 1.87
C SER A 524 -29.60 -26.62 1.93
N SER A 525 -29.02 -27.41 2.84
CA SER A 525 -27.56 -27.52 2.98
C SER A 525 -27.04 -28.81 2.32
N PHE A 526 -25.90 -28.67 1.65
CA PHE A 526 -25.27 -29.73 0.86
C PHE A 526 -23.76 -29.72 1.06
N SER A 527 -23.11 -30.78 0.60
CA SER A 527 -21.65 -30.89 0.52
C SER A 527 -21.23 -31.40 -0.85
N ALA A 528 -20.17 -30.85 -1.42
CA ALA A 528 -19.56 -31.31 -2.67
C ALA A 528 -18.03 -31.26 -2.55
N ASN A 529 -17.31 -31.92 -3.47
CA ASN A 529 -15.89 -31.65 -3.62
C ASN A 529 -15.72 -30.28 -4.30
N ILE A 530 -14.69 -29.52 -3.95
CA ILE A 530 -14.39 -28.22 -4.57
C ILE A 530 -14.14 -28.33 -6.08
N THR A 531 -13.68 -29.49 -6.56
CA THR A 531 -13.46 -29.76 -7.98
C THR A 531 -14.72 -30.22 -8.72
N ASP A 532 -15.79 -30.55 -7.99
CA ASP A 532 -17.03 -31.00 -8.61
C ASP A 532 -17.79 -29.83 -9.23
N THR A 533 -18.55 -30.11 -10.28
CA THR A 533 -19.55 -29.16 -10.77
C THR A 533 -20.79 -29.26 -9.88
N ILE A 534 -21.14 -28.14 -9.24
CA ILE A 534 -22.32 -28.02 -8.40
C ILE A 534 -23.50 -27.65 -9.29
N THR A 535 -24.48 -28.53 -9.39
CA THR A 535 -25.76 -28.24 -10.06
C THR A 535 -26.69 -27.52 -9.09
N LEU A 536 -27.22 -26.38 -9.52
CA LEU A 536 -28.07 -25.51 -8.72
C LEU A 536 -29.50 -25.59 -9.26
N PRO A 537 -30.41 -26.32 -8.58
CA PRO A 537 -31.76 -26.55 -9.08
C PRO A 537 -32.50 -25.23 -9.25
N TYR A 538 -33.08 -25.02 -10.44
CA TYR A 538 -33.83 -23.82 -10.79
C TYR A 538 -35.31 -24.19 -11.03
N THR A 539 -36.21 -23.52 -10.32
CA THR A 539 -37.66 -23.57 -10.56
C THR A 539 -38.14 -22.22 -11.05
N ASN A 540 -38.94 -22.22 -12.12
CA ASN A 540 -39.50 -20.98 -12.70
C ASN A 540 -40.78 -20.55 -11.97
N ASP A 541 -40.79 -20.60 -10.64
CA ASP A 541 -41.93 -20.31 -9.77
C ASP A 541 -41.94 -18.87 -9.24
N GLY A 542 -40.95 -18.07 -9.62
CA GLY A 542 -40.78 -16.69 -9.16
C GLY A 542 -39.98 -16.54 -7.86
N SER A 543 -39.47 -17.64 -7.30
CA SER A 543 -38.53 -17.58 -6.18
C SER A 543 -37.18 -16.97 -6.60
N ILE A 544 -36.52 -16.32 -5.66
CA ILE A 544 -35.18 -15.72 -5.82
C ILE A 544 -34.21 -16.53 -4.96
N ARG A 545 -33.22 -17.13 -5.60
CA ARG A 545 -32.25 -18.00 -4.93
C ARG A 545 -30.99 -17.23 -4.55
N THR A 546 -30.48 -17.56 -3.38
CA THR A 546 -29.13 -17.18 -2.93
C THR A 546 -28.36 -18.42 -2.50
N ILE A 547 -27.04 -18.35 -2.56
CA ILE A 547 -26.14 -19.40 -2.10
C ILE A 547 -25.09 -18.84 -1.16
N SER A 548 -24.76 -19.55 -0.10
CA SER A 548 -23.55 -19.34 0.68
C SER A 548 -22.66 -20.57 0.61
N LEU A 549 -21.35 -20.38 0.48
CA LEU A 549 -20.35 -21.43 0.37
C LEU A 549 -19.20 -21.21 1.35
N SER A 550 -18.82 -22.25 2.08
CA SER A 550 -17.67 -22.22 3.00
C SER A 550 -16.41 -22.76 2.33
N ILE A 551 -15.73 -21.91 1.55
CA ILE A 551 -14.40 -22.21 0.99
C ILE A 551 -13.32 -21.61 1.90
N ARG A 552 -12.52 -22.48 2.53
CA ARG A 552 -11.53 -22.10 3.54
C ARG A 552 -10.13 -22.49 3.11
N LYS A 553 -9.20 -21.55 3.30
CA LYS A 553 -7.77 -21.81 3.17
C LYS A 553 -7.30 -22.83 4.19
N THR A 554 -6.52 -23.80 3.74
CA THR A 554 -5.83 -24.75 4.62
C THR A 554 -4.68 -24.07 5.38
N LEU A 555 -4.08 -24.78 6.34
CA LEU A 555 -2.88 -24.29 7.04
C LEU A 555 -1.69 -24.07 6.08
N PRO A 556 -1.37 -25.00 5.15
CA PRO A 556 -0.38 -24.75 4.09
C PRO A 556 -0.66 -23.49 3.27
N ALA A 557 -1.93 -23.25 2.91
CA ALA A 557 -2.33 -22.04 2.20
C ALA A 557 -2.07 -20.78 3.03
N THR A 558 -2.38 -20.82 4.32
CA THR A 558 -2.13 -19.70 5.24
C THR A 558 -0.64 -19.38 5.31
N ILE A 559 0.22 -20.39 5.43
CA ILE A 559 1.68 -20.21 5.44
C ILE A 559 2.17 -19.68 4.09
N LYS A 560 1.68 -20.25 2.97
CA LYS A 560 1.98 -19.76 1.62
C LYS A 560 1.58 -18.30 1.48
N SER A 561 0.39 -17.89 1.93
CA SER A 561 -0.09 -16.51 1.84
C SER A 561 0.70 -15.51 2.69
N LEU A 562 1.40 -15.99 3.73
CA LEU A 562 2.26 -15.14 4.55
C LEU A 562 3.55 -14.79 3.79
N PHE A 563 4.23 -15.78 3.24
CA PHE A 563 5.51 -15.60 2.55
C PHE A 563 5.34 -15.30 1.06
N PHE A 564 4.27 -15.73 0.43
CA PHE A 564 4.02 -15.62 -1.00
C PHE A 564 2.56 -15.21 -1.27
N ARG A 565 2.12 -15.24 -2.52
CA ARG A 565 0.71 -15.07 -2.90
C ARG A 565 0.03 -16.43 -3.07
N ILE A 566 -1.30 -16.42 -3.01
CA ILE A 566 -2.15 -17.51 -3.47
C ILE A 566 -2.72 -17.06 -4.82
N GLU A 567 -2.80 -17.97 -5.79
CA GLU A 567 -3.41 -17.63 -7.09
C GLU A 567 -4.91 -17.32 -6.93
N PRO A 568 -5.48 -16.43 -7.77
CA PRO A 568 -6.89 -16.08 -7.69
C PRO A 568 -7.80 -17.31 -7.86
N LEU A 569 -8.89 -17.35 -7.09
CA LEU A 569 -9.94 -18.36 -7.28
C LEU A 569 -10.89 -17.88 -8.37
N TYR A 570 -11.19 -18.74 -9.33
CA TYR A 570 -12.17 -18.47 -10.36
C TYR A 570 -13.38 -19.37 -10.21
N VAL A 571 -14.52 -18.87 -10.66
CA VAL A 571 -15.76 -19.63 -10.81
C VAL A 571 -16.08 -19.69 -12.29
N HIS A 572 -16.34 -20.90 -12.78
CA HIS A 572 -17.03 -21.12 -14.04
C HIS A 572 -18.53 -21.21 -13.75
N ILE A 573 -19.31 -20.43 -14.47
CA ILE A 573 -20.74 -20.27 -14.25
C ILE A 573 -21.46 -20.65 -15.55
N THR A 574 -22.47 -21.51 -15.44
CA THR A 574 -23.41 -21.77 -16.53
C THR A 574 -24.76 -21.17 -16.18
N PHE A 575 -25.35 -20.46 -17.14
CA PHE A 575 -26.63 -19.79 -17.02
C PHE A 575 -27.77 -20.65 -17.60
N SER A 576 -29.00 -20.33 -17.23
CA SER A 576 -30.22 -21.01 -17.72
C SER A 576 -30.45 -20.91 -19.23
N ASP A 577 -29.88 -19.89 -19.88
CA ASP A 577 -29.92 -19.72 -21.34
C ASP A 577 -28.81 -20.53 -22.07
N GLY A 578 -28.00 -21.28 -21.32
CA GLY A 578 -26.87 -22.06 -21.83
C GLY A 578 -25.59 -21.25 -22.05
N THR A 579 -25.59 -19.94 -21.75
CA THR A 579 -24.35 -19.14 -21.79
C THR A 579 -23.44 -19.51 -20.61
N GLU A 580 -22.14 -19.37 -20.84
CA GLU A 580 -21.12 -19.68 -19.84
C GLU A 580 -20.21 -18.47 -19.63
N GLY A 581 -19.63 -18.37 -18.43
CA GLY A 581 -18.70 -17.31 -18.08
C GLY A 581 -17.68 -17.77 -17.05
N VAL A 582 -16.50 -17.15 -17.09
CA VAL A 582 -15.46 -17.35 -16.08
C VAL A 582 -15.12 -16.01 -15.46
N ALA A 583 -15.19 -15.96 -14.12
CA ALA A 583 -14.92 -14.74 -13.37
C ALA A 583 -14.11 -15.07 -12.11
N SER A 584 -13.33 -14.10 -11.63
CA SER A 584 -12.62 -14.24 -10.35
C SER A 584 -13.60 -14.01 -9.19
N VAL A 585 -13.35 -14.68 -8.08
CA VAL A 585 -14.14 -14.56 -6.84
C VAL A 585 -13.23 -14.43 -5.64
N ILE A 586 -13.75 -13.79 -4.59
CA ILE A 586 -13.04 -13.64 -3.33
C ILE A 586 -13.54 -14.74 -2.39
N PRO A 587 -12.71 -15.74 -2.02
CA PRO A 587 -13.16 -16.87 -1.22
C PRO A 587 -13.85 -16.45 0.07
N GLU A 588 -13.35 -15.39 0.70
CA GLU A 588 -13.91 -14.86 1.94
C GLU A 588 -15.31 -14.23 1.77
N GLN A 589 -15.69 -13.80 0.57
CA GLN A 589 -17.05 -13.31 0.29
C GLN A 589 -18.06 -14.42 0.04
N LEU A 590 -17.61 -15.63 -0.31
CA LEU A 590 -18.51 -16.70 -0.69
C LEU A 590 -19.38 -17.19 0.47
N THR A 591 -19.00 -16.88 1.71
CA THR A 591 -19.81 -17.20 2.91
C THR A 591 -21.03 -16.31 3.09
N SER A 592 -21.13 -15.20 2.35
CA SER A 592 -22.29 -14.31 2.33
C SER A 592 -23.41 -14.90 1.47
N ASP A 593 -24.61 -14.33 1.54
CA ASP A 593 -25.73 -14.73 0.67
C ASP A 593 -25.52 -14.21 -0.76
N LEU A 594 -24.88 -15.03 -1.59
CA LEU A 594 -24.56 -14.70 -2.98
C LEU A 594 -25.82 -14.83 -3.86
N PRO A 595 -26.18 -13.81 -4.66
CA PRO A 595 -27.32 -13.92 -5.58
C PRO A 595 -27.03 -14.94 -6.69
N LEU A 596 -27.97 -15.86 -6.91
CA LEU A 596 -27.96 -16.81 -8.05
C LEU A 596 -28.86 -16.36 -9.20
N ASP A 597 -29.85 -15.53 -8.88
CA ASP A 597 -30.86 -15.04 -9.80
C ASP A 597 -30.82 -13.51 -9.80
N TYR A 598 -30.67 -12.91 -10.98
CA TYR A 598 -30.62 -11.46 -11.09
C TYR A 598 -31.20 -10.97 -12.41
N THR A 599 -31.75 -9.77 -12.35
CA THR A 599 -32.24 -9.05 -13.53
C THR A 599 -31.15 -8.04 -13.90
N LEU A 600 -30.54 -8.25 -15.06
CA LEU A 600 -29.67 -7.24 -15.63
C LEU A 600 -30.49 -5.97 -15.91
N PRO A 601 -29.86 -4.80 -15.83
CA PRO A 601 -30.60 -3.55 -16.00
C PRO A 601 -31.26 -3.34 -17.38
N ASP A 602 -30.88 -4.12 -18.41
CA ASP A 602 -31.57 -4.22 -19.71
C ASP A 602 -32.88 -5.03 -19.65
N GLY A 603 -33.24 -5.52 -18.46
CA GLY A 603 -34.40 -6.37 -18.20
C GLY A 603 -34.13 -7.87 -18.38
N THR A 604 -32.92 -8.26 -18.79
CA THR A 604 -32.56 -9.65 -19.02
C THR A 604 -32.41 -10.39 -17.70
N LYS A 605 -33.30 -11.35 -17.43
CA LYS A 605 -33.16 -12.25 -16.28
C LYS A 605 -32.14 -13.33 -16.57
N ARG A 606 -31.18 -13.51 -15.66
CA ARG A 606 -30.21 -14.61 -15.72
C ARG A 606 -30.28 -15.40 -14.42
N HIS A 607 -30.25 -16.71 -14.59
CA HIS A 607 -30.31 -17.67 -13.49
C HIS A 607 -29.11 -18.59 -13.60
N ILE A 608 -28.35 -18.71 -12.52
CA ILE A 608 -27.21 -19.63 -12.47
C ILE A 608 -27.73 -21.06 -12.26
N THR A 609 -27.33 -21.98 -13.12
CA THR A 609 -27.75 -23.40 -13.09
C THR A 609 -26.63 -24.35 -12.70
N SER A 610 -25.37 -23.96 -12.89
CA SER A 610 -24.24 -24.68 -12.33
C SER A 610 -23.05 -23.76 -12.08
N ILE A 611 -22.21 -24.17 -11.12
CA ILE A 611 -20.93 -23.54 -10.81
C ILE A 611 -19.84 -24.59 -10.61
N SER A 612 -18.61 -24.26 -11.01
CA SER A 612 -17.43 -25.04 -10.65
C SER A 612 -16.25 -24.11 -10.35
N PHE A 613 -15.40 -24.49 -9.41
CA PHE A 613 -14.26 -23.68 -8.98
C PHE A 613 -12.97 -24.15 -9.62
N LEU A 614 -12.13 -23.19 -10.02
CA LEU A 614 -10.85 -23.46 -10.66
C LEU A 614 -9.76 -22.50 -10.19
N CYS A 615 -8.58 -23.05 -9.89
CA CYS A 615 -7.40 -22.33 -9.46
C CYS A 615 -6.17 -23.24 -9.59
N ASP A 616 -5.00 -22.70 -9.91
CA ASP A 616 -3.73 -23.45 -9.89
C ASP A 616 -3.39 -24.00 -8.49
N ASP A 617 -3.89 -23.33 -7.45
CA ASP A 617 -3.70 -23.64 -6.04
C ASP A 617 -4.94 -24.30 -5.40
N ILE A 618 -5.77 -25.03 -6.18
CA ILE A 618 -7.03 -25.57 -5.66
C ILE A 618 -6.85 -26.49 -4.43
N ASP A 619 -5.77 -27.26 -4.40
CA ASP A 619 -5.39 -28.15 -3.28
C ASP A 619 -5.04 -27.40 -1.97
N LEU A 620 -4.91 -26.07 -2.04
CA LEU A 620 -4.68 -25.22 -0.87
C LEU A 620 -6.01 -24.82 -0.17
N TYR A 621 -7.15 -25.18 -0.74
CA TYR A 621 -8.46 -25.02 -0.10
C TYR A 621 -8.96 -26.35 0.48
N ASN A 622 -10.03 -26.31 1.27
CA ASN A 622 -10.70 -27.52 1.75
C ASN A 622 -11.27 -28.31 0.57
N GLU A 623 -11.00 -29.62 0.57
CA GLU A 623 -11.49 -30.54 -0.46
C GLU A 623 -13.02 -30.60 -0.47
N THR A 624 -13.65 -30.75 0.70
CA THR A 624 -15.12 -30.70 0.84
C THR A 624 -15.59 -29.28 1.13
N ILE A 625 -16.46 -28.77 0.28
CA ILE A 625 -17.16 -27.50 0.45
C ILE A 625 -18.58 -27.74 0.97
N GLU A 626 -18.95 -27.03 2.03
CA GLU A 626 -20.32 -26.95 2.51
C GLU A 626 -20.98 -25.73 1.87
N TYR A 627 -22.18 -25.92 1.32
CA TYR A 627 -22.95 -24.82 0.74
C TYR A 627 -24.42 -24.92 1.12
N THR A 628 -25.06 -23.77 1.19
CA THR A 628 -26.46 -23.63 1.55
C THR A 628 -27.17 -22.82 0.48
N ILE A 629 -28.26 -23.36 -0.06
CA ILE A 629 -29.14 -22.67 -1.00
C ILE A 629 -30.38 -22.22 -0.24
N ILE A 630 -30.69 -20.93 -0.36
CA ILE A 630 -31.90 -20.33 0.21
C ILE A 630 -32.78 -19.89 -0.96
N GLU A 631 -33.98 -20.44 -1.02
CA GLU A 631 -35.04 -19.98 -1.93
C GLU A 631 -35.88 -18.95 -1.19
N ASN A 632 -36.05 -17.77 -1.77
CA ASN A 632 -36.79 -16.67 -1.18
C ASN A 632 -38.03 -16.33 -2.00
N THR A 633 -39.14 -15.98 -1.35
CA THR A 633 -40.25 -15.31 -2.02
C THR A 633 -40.06 -13.80 -1.89
N PRO A 634 -40.15 -13.02 -2.98
CA PRO A 634 -40.30 -11.58 -2.89
C PRO A 634 -41.70 -11.24 -2.34
N MET A 635 -41.76 -10.54 -1.20
CA MET A 635 -42.99 -10.02 -0.61
C MET A 635 -43.24 -8.57 -0.97
#